data_AF-A0A972DT15-F1
#
_entry.id   AF-A0A972DT15-F1
#
_cell.length_a   1.000
_cell.length_b   1.000
_cell.length_c   1.000
_cell.angle_alpha   90.00
_cell.angle_beta   90.00
_cell.angle_gamma   90.00
#
_symmetry.space_group_name_H-M   'P 1'
#
loop_
_entity.id
_entity.type
_entity.pdbx_description
1 polymer ?
#
loop_
_entity_poly.entity_id
_entity_poly.type
_entity_poly.pdbx_seq_one_letter_code
_entity_poly.pdbx_strand_id
1 'polypeptide(L)'
;MRFKKRQILSCCLILLLSMTFGCRKKADDQTASGTGTKPPAPAATQTRAAAVDLERAVSEIQTEAQTMTVESLKATALKYKDAILAKQADVEKLAAKIKEIPLTEALGEEAKKLKADLGNLETGLKALKDRFQVYYDALKQKGADLTDLAL
;
A
#
# COMPACT_ATOMS: atom_id res chain seq x y z
N MET A 1 2.91 -27.63 -38.85
CA MET A 1 4.25 -27.03 -39.03
C MET A 1 4.18 -25.90 -40.06
N ARG A 2 4.60 -24.67 -39.70
CA ARG A 2 5.33 -23.70 -40.55
C ARG A 2 5.56 -22.39 -39.77
N PHE A 3 6.66 -22.39 -39.02
CA PHE A 3 7.41 -21.21 -38.57
C PHE A 3 8.44 -20.86 -39.66
N LYS A 4 8.60 -19.58 -40.02
CA LYS A 4 9.93 -18.92 -40.25
C LYS A 4 9.87 -17.51 -40.86
N LYS A 5 10.88 -16.71 -40.44
CA LYS A 5 11.44 -15.44 -40.98
C LYS A 5 10.67 -14.18 -40.55
N ARG A 6 11.22 -13.24 -39.76
CA ARG A 6 12.56 -12.62 -39.87
C ARG A 6 13.06 -12.16 -38.50
N GLN A 7 14.21 -12.71 -38.13
CA GLN A 7 15.16 -12.18 -37.16
C GLN A 7 16.20 -11.35 -37.96
N ILE A 8 16.97 -10.52 -37.26
CA ILE A 8 18.18 -9.81 -37.73
C ILE A 8 17.90 -8.46 -38.42
N LEU A 9 18.21 -7.36 -37.74
CA LEU A 9 19.31 -6.42 -38.08
C LEU A 9 19.05 -5.07 -37.37
N SER A 10 19.87 -4.72 -36.36
CA SER A 10 20.34 -3.34 -36.09
C SER A 10 20.80 -3.18 -34.63
N CYS A 11 21.81 -3.97 -34.22
CA CYS A 11 22.82 -3.47 -33.31
C CYS A 11 23.76 -2.58 -34.13
N CYS A 12 23.70 -1.25 -33.94
CA CYS A 12 24.81 -0.32 -34.21
C CYS A 12 24.45 1.08 -33.67
N LEU A 13 25.40 1.69 -32.95
CA LEU A 13 25.36 2.94 -32.17
C LEU A 13 24.62 2.81 -30.81
N ILE A 14 25.21 2.43 -29.68
CA ILE A 14 26.55 2.62 -29.10
C ILE A 14 27.03 4.09 -29.13
N LEU A 15 27.23 4.62 -27.91
CA LEU A 15 28.15 5.69 -27.48
C LEU A 15 27.85 7.14 -27.89
N LEU A 16 27.35 7.89 -26.91
CA LEU A 16 27.76 9.26 -26.50
C LEU A 16 27.24 9.40 -25.04
N LEU A 17 28.00 9.12 -23.97
CA LEU A 17 29.06 9.97 -23.39
C LEU A 17 28.68 11.46 -23.55
N SER A 18 28.48 12.31 -22.54
CA SER A 18 29.20 12.46 -21.27
C SER A 18 28.52 13.51 -20.38
N MET A 19 28.62 13.33 -19.06
CA MET A 19 28.94 14.34 -18.02
C MET A 19 28.39 15.78 -18.06
N THR A 20 27.64 16.15 -17.01
CA THR A 20 27.84 17.38 -16.18
C THR A 20 27.18 17.13 -14.80
N PHE A 21 27.91 16.77 -13.74
CA PHE A 21 28.55 17.64 -12.72
C PHE A 21 27.77 18.91 -12.35
N GLY A 22 27.25 18.98 -11.12
CA GLY A 22 26.58 20.19 -10.63
C GLY A 22 26.09 20.22 -9.16
N CYS A 23 26.70 19.50 -8.21
CA CYS A 23 26.48 19.74 -6.78
C CYS A 23 27.46 20.82 -6.28
N ARG A 24 26.95 22.02 -5.95
CA ARG A 24 27.70 23.00 -5.15
C ARG A 24 26.74 23.89 -4.36
N LYS A 25 26.52 23.58 -3.09
CA LYS A 25 26.26 24.61 -2.08
C LYS A 25 26.77 24.15 -0.71
N LYS A 26 27.76 24.90 -0.24
CA LYS A 26 28.43 24.81 1.05
C LYS A 26 27.71 25.80 1.98
N ALA A 27 27.40 25.37 3.19
CA ALA A 27 27.10 26.25 4.32
C ALA A 27 27.91 25.74 5.51
N ASP A 28 28.48 26.70 6.22
CA ASP A 28 29.50 26.59 7.26
C ASP A 28 28.99 26.02 8.59
N ASP A 29 29.91 25.34 9.27
CA ASP A 29 30.31 25.43 10.68
C ASP A 29 29.28 25.58 11.82
N GLN A 30 29.42 24.71 12.83
CA GLN A 30 29.80 25.08 14.22
C GLN A 30 29.05 24.29 15.33
N THR A 31 29.81 23.37 15.94
CA THR A 31 30.06 23.21 17.39
C THR A 31 29.01 22.71 18.41
N ALA A 32 29.53 21.75 19.20
CA ALA A 32 29.29 21.43 20.63
C ALA A 32 28.05 20.66 21.09
N SER A 33 28.34 19.44 21.56
CA SER A 33 28.19 18.96 22.95
C SER A 33 26.85 19.16 23.66
N GLY A 34 26.21 18.05 24.02
CA GLY A 34 25.06 18.03 24.92
C GLY A 34 24.62 16.62 25.29
N THR A 35 25.30 16.04 26.27
CA THR A 35 24.84 14.87 27.03
C THR A 35 23.46 15.16 27.63
N GLY A 36 22.48 14.31 27.35
CA GLY A 36 21.12 14.47 27.87
C GLY A 36 20.34 13.17 27.79
N THR A 37 20.52 12.33 28.81
CA THR A 37 19.68 11.18 29.12
C THR A 37 18.20 11.60 29.19
N LYS A 38 17.36 11.10 28.28
CA LYS A 38 15.92 11.00 28.51
C LYS A 38 15.43 9.66 27.96
N PRO A 39 14.78 8.82 28.79
CA PRO A 39 14.29 7.52 28.37
C PRO A 39 13.24 7.69 27.25
N PRO A 40 13.22 6.81 26.23
CA PRO A 40 12.13 6.82 25.27
C PRO A 40 10.84 6.44 26.00
N ALA A 41 9.90 7.39 26.04
CA ALA A 41 8.50 7.10 26.28
C ALA A 41 8.02 6.05 25.26
N PRO A 42 7.13 5.13 25.64
CA PRO A 42 6.74 4.01 24.80
C PRO A 42 6.05 4.57 23.55
N ALA A 43 6.75 4.47 22.42
CA ALA A 43 6.14 4.59 21.11
C ALA A 43 4.96 3.61 21.10
N ALA A 44 3.77 4.17 20.89
CA ALA A 44 2.54 3.45 20.77
C ALA A 44 2.78 2.20 19.92
N THR A 45 2.74 1.06 20.58
CA THR A 45 2.65 -0.23 19.91
C THR A 45 1.29 -0.23 19.24
N GLN A 46 1.23 0.30 18.02
CA GLN A 46 0.13 -0.01 17.12
C GLN A 46 0.16 -1.52 16.97
N THR A 47 -0.85 -2.16 17.53
CA THR A 47 -1.17 -3.57 17.35
C THR A 47 -1.17 -3.87 15.86
N ARG A 48 -0.04 -4.37 15.38
CA ARG A 48 0.23 -4.60 13.96
C ARG A 48 -0.42 -5.91 13.57
N ALA A 49 -1.74 -5.90 13.42
CA ALA A 49 -2.44 -6.88 12.62
C ALA A 49 -1.89 -6.74 11.18
N ALA A 50 -1.10 -7.72 10.75
CA ALA A 50 -0.49 -7.88 9.42
C ALA A 50 -0.62 -6.65 8.51
N ALA A 51 0.16 -5.60 8.80
CA ALA A 51 0.07 -4.35 8.04
C ALA A 51 0.64 -4.59 6.64
N VAL A 52 -0.23 -4.89 5.68
CA VAL A 52 0.07 -4.81 4.26
C VAL A 52 0.36 -3.36 3.88
N ASP A 53 1.24 -3.18 2.89
CA ASP A 53 1.76 -1.88 2.50
C ASP A 53 0.69 -1.04 1.78
N LEU A 54 0.34 0.10 2.38
CA LEU A 54 -0.60 1.08 1.83
C LEU A 54 0.08 2.35 1.32
N GLU A 55 1.39 2.48 1.48
CA GLU A 55 2.14 3.67 1.06
C GLU A 55 2.62 3.54 -0.38
N ARG A 56 2.87 2.31 -0.84
CA ARG A 56 3.29 2.07 -2.23
C ARG A 56 2.21 2.41 -3.23
N ALA A 57 2.63 3.04 -4.33
CA ALA A 57 1.74 3.40 -5.42
C ALA A 57 1.17 2.14 -6.10
N VAL A 58 -0.11 2.20 -6.50
CA VAL A 58 -0.78 1.08 -7.18
C VAL A 58 -0.07 0.69 -8.49
N SER A 59 0.53 1.65 -9.20
CA SER A 59 1.32 1.41 -10.42
C SER A 59 2.59 0.59 -10.17
N GLU A 60 3.28 0.83 -9.05
CA GLU A 60 4.45 0.03 -8.66
C GLU A 60 4.03 -1.39 -8.32
N ILE A 61 2.93 -1.53 -7.57
CA ILE A 61 2.37 -2.83 -7.21
C ILE A 61 1.93 -3.60 -8.46
N GLN A 62 1.37 -2.92 -9.47
CA GLN A 62 1.01 -3.53 -10.74
C GLN A 62 2.23 -4.04 -11.51
N THR A 63 3.31 -3.28 -11.52
CA THR A 63 4.56 -3.71 -12.17
C THR A 63 5.16 -4.92 -11.47
N GLU A 64 5.19 -4.93 -10.13
CA GLU A 64 5.67 -6.06 -9.34
C GLU A 64 4.80 -7.31 -9.55
N ALA A 65 3.47 -7.18 -9.51
CA ALA A 65 2.55 -8.31 -9.64
C ALA A 65 2.73 -9.07 -10.97
N GLN A 66 3.15 -8.40 -12.04
CA GLN A 66 3.42 -9.06 -13.33
C GLN A 66 4.62 -10.00 -13.27
N THR A 67 5.64 -9.67 -12.47
CA THR A 67 6.88 -10.46 -12.36
C THR A 67 6.79 -11.56 -11.31
N MET A 68 5.80 -11.50 -10.41
CA MET A 68 5.57 -12.50 -9.38
C MET A 68 5.09 -13.85 -9.94
N THR A 69 5.43 -14.92 -9.22
CA THR A 69 4.90 -16.26 -9.45
C THR A 69 3.45 -16.36 -8.97
N VAL A 70 2.70 -17.34 -9.49
CA VAL A 70 1.31 -17.59 -9.07
C VAL A 70 1.20 -17.82 -7.56
N GLU A 71 2.13 -18.58 -6.97
CA GLU A 71 2.16 -18.83 -5.53
C GLU A 71 2.36 -17.55 -4.72
N SER A 72 3.32 -16.72 -5.13
CA SER A 72 3.62 -15.46 -4.45
C SER A 72 2.46 -14.46 -4.56
N LEU A 73 1.83 -14.40 -5.74
CA LEU A 73 0.62 -13.61 -5.95
C LEU A 73 -0.54 -14.07 -5.06
N LYS A 74 -0.79 -15.38 -4.97
CA LYS A 74 -1.86 -15.94 -4.13
C LYS A 74 -1.62 -15.63 -2.65
N ALA A 75 -0.39 -15.85 -2.17
CA ALA A 75 -0.01 -15.54 -0.80
C ALA A 75 -0.20 -14.04 -0.48
N THR A 76 0.12 -13.16 -1.43
CA THR A 76 -0.02 -11.71 -1.25
C THR A 76 -1.48 -11.28 -1.29
N ALA A 77 -2.27 -11.79 -2.25
CA ALA A 77 -3.70 -11.54 -2.32
C ALA A 77 -4.43 -12.00 -1.05
N LEU A 78 -4.05 -13.14 -0.46
CA LEU A 78 -4.58 -13.60 0.83
C LEU A 78 -4.30 -12.61 1.97
N LYS A 79 -3.08 -12.09 2.07
CA LYS A 79 -2.76 -11.07 3.10
C LYS A 79 -3.62 -9.81 2.95
N TYR A 80 -3.84 -9.36 1.72
CA TYR A 80 -4.73 -8.23 1.46
C TYR A 80 -6.19 -8.56 1.78
N LYS A 81 -6.66 -9.77 1.44
CA LYS A 81 -8.00 -10.24 1.81
C LYS A 81 -8.20 -10.22 3.33
N ASP A 82 -7.27 -10.76 4.11
CA ASP A 82 -7.35 -10.76 5.56
C ASP A 82 -7.38 -9.34 6.13
N ALA A 83 -6.55 -8.44 5.59
CA ALA A 83 -6.56 -7.03 5.97
C ALA A 83 -7.86 -6.30 5.61
N ILE A 84 -8.46 -6.64 4.46
CA ILE A 84 -9.77 -6.10 4.04
C ILE A 84 -10.85 -6.54 5.01
N LEU A 85 -10.91 -7.84 5.35
CA LEU A 85 -11.91 -8.38 6.28
C LEU A 85 -11.76 -7.76 7.67
N ALA A 86 -10.53 -7.65 8.19
CA ALA A 86 -10.28 -7.00 9.47
C ALA A 86 -10.75 -5.54 9.47
N LYS A 87 -10.41 -4.77 8.43
CA LYS A 87 -10.80 -3.36 8.34
C LYS A 87 -12.30 -3.17 8.09
N GLN A 88 -12.96 -4.10 7.40
CA GLN A 88 -14.40 -4.10 7.22
C GLN A 88 -15.13 -4.30 8.55
N ALA A 89 -14.64 -5.20 9.42
CA ALA A 89 -15.17 -5.34 10.77
C ALA A 89 -15.02 -4.05 11.60
N ASP A 90 -13.90 -3.33 11.47
CA ASP A 90 -13.71 -2.03 12.13
C ASP A 90 -14.70 -0.95 11.62
N VAL A 91 -14.93 -0.90 10.30
CA VAL A 91 -15.92 -0.03 9.67
C VAL A 91 -17.32 -0.33 10.23
N GLU A 92 -17.72 -1.60 10.26
CA GLU A 92 -19.03 -2.02 10.76
C GLU A 92 -19.23 -1.66 12.24
N LYS A 93 -18.21 -1.91 13.07
CA LYS A 93 -18.22 -1.57 14.50
C LYS A 93 -18.38 -0.06 14.71
N LEU A 94 -17.67 0.76 13.93
CA LEU A 94 -17.74 2.21 14.08
C LEU A 94 -19.06 2.77 13.54
N ALA A 95 -19.55 2.24 12.41
CA ALA A 95 -20.85 2.59 11.87
C ALA A 95 -21.99 2.23 12.83
N ALA A 96 -21.89 1.12 13.55
CA ALA A 96 -22.85 0.75 14.60
C ALA A 96 -22.86 1.79 15.73
N LYS A 97 -21.70 2.18 16.25
CA LYS A 97 -21.61 3.24 17.27
C LYS A 97 -22.23 4.55 16.84
N ILE A 98 -22.03 4.96 15.59
CA ILE A 98 -22.63 6.20 15.06
C ILE A 98 -24.16 6.10 15.02
N LYS A 99 -24.72 4.93 14.71
CA LYS A 99 -26.17 4.70 14.70
C LYS A 99 -26.79 4.73 16.10
N GLU A 100 -26.03 4.42 17.14
CA GLU A 100 -26.48 4.46 18.53
C GLU A 100 -26.52 5.88 19.11
N ILE A 101 -25.92 6.87 18.43
CA ILE A 101 -25.92 8.26 18.88
C ILE A 101 -27.33 8.86 18.75
N PRO A 102 -27.90 9.41 19.84
CA PRO A 102 -29.17 10.12 19.78
C PRO A 102 -29.12 11.27 18.77
N LEU A 103 -30.24 11.55 18.09
CA LEU A 103 -30.29 12.61 17.06
C LEU A 103 -29.89 13.99 17.61
N THR A 104 -30.17 14.26 18.89
CA THR A 104 -29.78 15.49 19.59
C THR A 104 -28.26 15.65 19.71
N GLU A 105 -27.51 14.55 19.72
CA GLU A 105 -26.05 14.49 19.86
C GLU A 105 -25.33 14.25 18.52
N ALA A 106 -26.06 14.03 17.43
CA ALA A 106 -25.50 13.66 16.12
C ALA A 106 -24.60 14.74 15.47
N LEU A 107 -24.67 15.97 15.98
CA LEU A 107 -23.84 17.11 15.61
C LEU A 107 -22.78 17.47 16.68
N GLY A 108 -22.72 16.73 17.78
CA GLY A 108 -21.71 16.87 18.81
C GLY A 108 -20.32 16.46 18.33
N GLU A 109 -19.30 16.86 19.08
CA GLU A 109 -17.90 16.62 18.72
C GLU A 109 -17.55 15.12 18.66
N GLU A 110 -18.15 14.30 19.52
CA GLU A 110 -17.98 12.84 19.48
C GLU A 110 -18.51 12.25 18.18
N ALA A 111 -19.73 12.63 17.77
CA ALA A 111 -20.34 12.15 16.53
C ALA A 111 -19.52 12.57 15.29
N LYS A 112 -18.99 13.81 15.28
CA LYS A 112 -18.10 14.29 14.21
C LYS A 112 -16.81 13.48 14.16
N LYS A 113 -16.18 13.22 15.32
CA LYS A 113 -14.95 12.41 15.40
C LYS A 113 -15.18 11.00 14.88
N LEU A 114 -16.25 10.33 15.31
CA LEU A 114 -16.58 8.98 14.84
C LEU A 114 -16.83 8.94 13.32
N LYS A 115 -17.52 9.96 12.76
CA LYS A 115 -17.69 10.09 11.30
C LYS A 115 -16.36 10.29 10.57
N ALA A 116 -15.46 11.10 11.11
CA ALA A 116 -14.13 11.30 10.52
C ALA A 116 -13.29 10.01 10.56
N ASP A 117 -13.30 9.32 11.70
CA ASP A 117 -12.63 8.03 11.87
C ASP A 117 -13.20 6.98 10.90
N LEU A 118 -14.53 6.97 10.68
CA LEU A 118 -15.19 6.10 9.70
C LEU A 118 -14.73 6.41 8.28
N GLY A 119 -14.72 7.68 7.88
CA GLY A 119 -14.22 8.09 6.56
C GLY A 119 -12.75 7.70 6.33
N ASN A 120 -11.92 7.78 7.36
CA ASN A 120 -10.53 7.32 7.30
C ASN A 120 -10.43 5.79 7.14
N LEU A 121 -11.25 5.03 7.86
CA LEU A 121 -11.31 3.58 7.72
C LEU A 121 -11.81 3.16 6.33
N GLU A 122 -12.84 3.81 5.80
CA GLU A 122 -13.38 3.55 4.45
C GLU A 122 -12.35 3.86 3.36
N THR A 123 -11.61 4.98 3.50
CA THR A 123 -10.52 5.33 2.60
C THR A 123 -9.43 4.26 2.62
N GLY A 124 -9.02 3.80 3.81
CA GLY A 124 -8.05 2.72 3.96
C GLY A 124 -8.56 1.39 3.40
N LEU A 125 -9.85 1.07 3.59
CA LEU A 125 -10.48 -0.13 3.05
C LEU A 125 -10.50 -0.11 1.52
N LYS A 126 -10.82 1.03 0.91
CA LYS A 126 -10.73 1.21 -0.54
C LYS A 126 -9.29 1.02 -1.03
N ALA A 127 -8.32 1.62 -0.35
CA ALA A 127 -6.90 1.50 -0.69
C ALA A 127 -6.40 0.04 -0.64
N LEU A 128 -6.91 -0.77 0.30
CA LEU A 128 -6.64 -2.21 0.36
C LEU A 128 -7.30 -2.96 -0.81
N LYS A 129 -8.57 -2.68 -1.09
CA LYS A 129 -9.31 -3.33 -2.20
C LYS A 129 -8.68 -3.04 -3.55
N ASP A 130 -8.26 -1.79 -3.79
CA ASP A 130 -7.61 -1.39 -5.04
C ASP A 130 -6.29 -2.17 -5.25
N ARG A 131 -5.51 -2.39 -4.19
CA ARG A 131 -4.26 -3.18 -4.26
C ARG A 131 -4.51 -4.67 -4.35
N PHE A 132 -5.49 -5.19 -3.62
CA PHE A 132 -5.95 -6.57 -3.76
C PHE A 132 -6.33 -6.91 -5.20
N GLN A 133 -7.06 -6.00 -5.85
CA GLN A 133 -7.51 -6.16 -7.23
C GLN A 133 -6.34 -6.37 -8.20
N VAL A 134 -5.22 -5.67 -8.00
CA VAL A 134 -4.03 -5.83 -8.83
C VAL A 134 -3.49 -7.27 -8.79
N TYR A 135 -3.38 -7.85 -7.60
CA TYR A 135 -2.90 -9.23 -7.44
C TYR A 135 -3.94 -10.25 -7.94
N TYR A 136 -5.22 -9.99 -7.70
CA TYR A 136 -6.32 -10.83 -8.20
C TYR A 136 -6.34 -10.88 -9.74
N ASP A 137 -6.19 -9.73 -10.40
CA ASP A 137 -6.15 -9.65 -11.86
C ASP A 137 -4.92 -10.32 -12.44
N ALA A 138 -3.75 -10.18 -11.79
CA ALA A 138 -2.53 -10.88 -12.20
C ALA A 138 -2.68 -12.41 -12.10
N LEU A 139 -3.35 -12.91 -11.04
CA LEU A 139 -3.68 -14.33 -10.90
C LEU A 139 -4.63 -14.81 -11.99
N LYS A 140 -5.68 -14.03 -12.26
CA LYS A 140 -6.65 -14.31 -13.33
C LYS A 140 -5.98 -14.38 -14.70
N GLN A 141 -5.08 -13.44 -15.01
CA GLN A 141 -4.31 -13.42 -16.25
C GLN A 141 -3.38 -14.63 -16.41
N LYS A 142 -2.83 -15.13 -15.30
CA LYS A 142 -1.97 -16.33 -15.28
C LYS A 142 -2.77 -17.65 -15.22
N GLY A 143 -4.11 -17.60 -15.23
CA GLY A 143 -4.97 -18.79 -15.20
C GLY A 143 -4.97 -19.52 -13.86
N ALA A 144 -4.68 -18.81 -12.76
CA ALA A 144 -4.67 -19.40 -11.43
C ALA A 144 -6.09 -19.59 -10.87
N ASP A 145 -6.24 -20.52 -9.92
CA ASP A 145 -7.47 -20.69 -9.15
C ASP A 145 -7.67 -19.54 -8.15
N LEU A 146 -8.89 -18.98 -8.15
CA LEU A 146 -9.26 -17.79 -7.38
C LEU A 146 -10.28 -18.10 -6.28
N THR A 147 -10.64 -19.38 -6.08
CA THR A 147 -11.71 -19.81 -5.17
C THR A 147 -11.49 -19.28 -3.74
N ASP A 148 -10.25 -19.31 -3.24
CA ASP A 148 -9.91 -18.86 -1.88
C ASP A 148 -9.90 -17.33 -1.72
N LEU A 149 -10.00 -16.58 -2.82
CA LEU A 149 -9.84 -15.12 -2.86
C LEU A 149 -11.15 -14.35 -2.98
N ALA A 150 -12.31 -15.02 -2.89
CA ALA A 150 -13.58 -14.32 -2.81
C ALA A 150 -13.64 -13.43 -1.55
N LEU A 151 -14.12 -12.19 -1.73
CA LEU A 151 -14.37 -11.18 -0.69
C LEU A 151 -15.87 -11.02 -0.45
#